data_AF-A0A940VJJ9-F1
#
_entry.id   AF-A0A940VJJ9-F1
#
_cell.length_a   1.000
_cell.length_b   1.000
_cell.length_c   1.000
_cell.angle_alpha   90.00
_cell.angle_beta   90.00
_cell.angle_gamma   90.00
#
_symmetry.space_group_name_H-M   'P 1'
#
loop_
_entity.id
_entity.type
_entity.pdbx_description
1 polymer ?
#
loop_
_entity_poly.entity_id
_entity_poly.type
_entity_poly.pdbx_seq_one_letter_code
_entity_poly.pdbx_strand_id
1 'polypeptide(L)'
;KPGTMATVWGLGIPRNSKNPKAGWLFLQWATSKEMVLAIQAERAVQGGRDSVWKDAKSKVKMNPELAEALSQGLQVGNSAWNPPVVAVPEVRDAIGAAIVTSIQGGDVKAAVNKAAADTKRIMAETEKK
;
A
#
# COMPACT_ATOMS: atom_id res chain seq x y z
N LYS A 1 1.01 0.03 15.71
CA LYS A 1 -0.27 0.68 16.05
C LYS A 1 -1.30 0.26 15.00
N PRO A 2 -2.54 -0.08 15.36
CA PRO A 2 -3.60 -0.24 14.38
C PRO A 2 -3.82 1.14 13.74
N GLY A 3 -3.42 1.27 12.50
CA GLY A 3 -3.52 2.49 11.71
C GLY A 3 -3.93 2.10 10.31
N THR A 4 -4.69 2.96 9.65
CA THR A 4 -5.09 2.77 8.27
C THR A 4 -3.87 2.46 7.42
N MET A 5 -3.99 1.48 6.54
CA MET A 5 -2.92 1.11 5.62
C MET A 5 -2.58 2.32 4.73
N ALA A 6 -1.32 2.76 4.74
CA ALA A 6 -0.87 3.78 3.80
C ALA A 6 -0.58 3.09 2.46
N THR A 7 -1.33 3.44 1.41
CA THR A 7 -1.09 2.89 0.07
C THR A 7 0.26 3.36 -0.45
N VAL A 8 1.17 2.43 -0.74
CA VAL A 8 2.49 2.73 -1.29
C VAL A 8 2.56 2.24 -2.73
N TRP A 9 2.69 3.18 -3.65
CA TRP A 9 3.10 2.91 -5.03
C TRP A 9 4.52 3.45 -5.22
N GLY A 10 5.40 2.62 -5.78
CA GLY A 10 6.80 2.93 -5.99
C GLY A 10 7.22 2.65 -7.41
N LEU A 11 8.24 3.36 -7.87
CA LEU A 11 8.90 3.09 -9.14
C LEU A 11 10.21 2.34 -8.85
N GLY A 12 10.50 1.30 -9.63
CA GLY A 12 11.70 0.48 -9.48
C GLY A 12 12.44 0.32 -10.80
N ILE A 13 13.76 0.12 -10.71
CA ILE A 13 14.59 -0.21 -11.87
C ILE A 13 14.83 -1.72 -11.87
N PRO A 14 14.45 -2.45 -12.93
CA PRO A 14 14.74 -3.88 -13.03
C PRO A 14 16.24 -4.16 -12.93
N ARG A 15 16.61 -5.22 -12.20
CA ARG A 15 18.02 -5.60 -12.01
C ARG A 15 18.76 -5.86 -13.32
N ASN A 16 18.04 -6.33 -14.35
CA ASN A 16 18.55 -6.64 -15.69
C ASN A 16 18.37 -5.48 -16.70
N SER A 17 18.09 -4.26 -16.24
CA SER A 17 17.94 -3.11 -17.12
C SER A 17 19.21 -2.88 -17.95
N LYS A 18 19.03 -2.65 -19.26
CA LYS A 18 20.13 -2.24 -20.16
C LYS A 18 20.58 -0.79 -19.93
N ASN A 19 19.78 0.01 -19.23
CA ASN A 19 20.00 1.45 -19.03
C ASN A 19 19.75 1.88 -17.57
N PRO A 20 20.47 1.34 -16.57
CA PRO A 20 20.19 1.61 -15.15
C PRO A 20 20.42 3.09 -14.79
N LYS A 21 21.42 3.75 -15.39
CA LYS A 21 21.70 5.17 -15.15
C LYS A 21 20.56 6.07 -15.65
N ALA A 22 20.03 5.80 -16.84
CA ALA A 22 18.88 6.55 -17.37
C ALA A 22 17.63 6.32 -16.52
N GLY A 23 17.38 5.07 -16.10
CA GLY A 23 16.32 4.75 -15.14
C GLY A 23 16.45 5.54 -13.84
N TRP A 24 17.66 5.66 -13.29
CA TRP A 24 17.91 6.43 -12.07
C TRP A 24 17.64 7.93 -12.23
N LEU A 25 18.06 8.53 -13.35
CA LEU A 25 17.76 9.93 -13.65
C LEU A 25 16.25 10.16 -13.82
N PHE A 26 15.55 9.24 -14.49
CA PHE A 26 14.10 9.28 -14.63
C PHE A 26 13.41 9.21 -13.26
N LEU A 27 13.82 8.29 -12.38
CA LEU A 27 13.25 8.19 -11.04
C LEU A 27 13.38 9.50 -10.26
N GLN A 28 14.55 10.15 -10.31
CA GLN A 28 14.76 11.42 -9.62
C GLN A 28 13.86 12.53 -10.16
N TRP A 29 13.73 12.62 -11.50
CA TRP A 29 12.85 13.60 -12.15
C TRP A 29 11.37 13.32 -11.82
N ALA A 30 10.90 12.09 -12.06
CA ALA A 30 9.51 11.70 -11.90
C ALA A 30 9.04 11.83 -10.44
N THR A 31 9.93 11.60 -9.48
CA THR A 31 9.62 11.73 -8.05
C THR A 31 9.96 13.09 -7.46
N SER A 32 10.42 14.06 -8.26
CA SER A 32 10.75 15.42 -7.80
C SER A 32 9.53 16.14 -7.22
N LYS A 33 9.76 17.18 -6.40
CA LYS A 33 8.65 17.97 -5.82
C LYS A 33 7.77 18.58 -6.91
N GLU A 34 8.38 19.10 -7.97
CA GLU A 34 7.70 19.71 -9.10
C GLU A 34 6.76 18.72 -9.79
N MET A 35 7.27 17.56 -10.20
CA MET A 35 6.47 16.56 -10.91
C MET A 35 5.34 16.01 -10.04
N VAL A 36 5.62 15.70 -8.77
CA VAL A 36 4.60 15.20 -7.85
C VAL A 36 3.55 16.27 -7.55
N LEU A 37 3.94 17.54 -7.39
CA LEU A 37 3.01 18.65 -7.21
C LEU A 37 2.10 18.82 -8.44
N ALA A 38 2.66 18.79 -9.66
CA ALA A 38 1.88 18.92 -10.88
C ALA A 38 0.83 17.80 -10.99
N ILE A 39 1.23 16.55 -10.78
CA ILE A 39 0.32 15.39 -10.80
C ILE A 39 -0.79 15.55 -9.74
N GLN A 40 -0.43 15.89 -8.51
CA GLN A 40 -1.40 16.01 -7.42
C GLN A 40 -2.34 17.21 -7.59
N ALA A 41 -1.82 18.37 -7.98
CA ALA A 41 -2.61 19.59 -8.15
C ALA A 41 -3.50 19.52 -9.40
N GLU A 42 -3.03 18.94 -10.50
CA GLU A 42 -3.73 19.01 -11.79
C GLU A 42 -4.66 17.83 -12.02
N ARG A 43 -4.30 16.65 -11.51
CA ARG A 43 -5.01 15.38 -11.74
C ARG A 43 -5.62 14.79 -10.49
N ALA A 44 -5.44 15.42 -9.33
CA ALA A 44 -5.88 14.90 -8.03
C ALA A 44 -5.33 13.49 -7.71
N VAL A 45 -4.20 13.11 -8.33
CA VAL A 45 -3.51 11.84 -8.05
C VAL A 45 -2.48 12.08 -6.96
N GLN A 46 -2.68 11.46 -5.81
CA GLN A 46 -1.92 11.77 -4.60
C GLN A 46 -0.53 11.13 -4.60
N GLY A 47 0.48 11.91 -4.26
CA GLY A 47 1.86 11.44 -4.14
C GLY A 47 2.30 11.18 -2.70
N GLY A 48 3.32 10.33 -2.52
CA GLY A 48 3.90 10.04 -1.20
C GLY A 48 4.85 11.12 -0.65
N ARG A 49 5.05 12.24 -1.34
CA ARG A 49 6.03 13.27 -0.97
C ARG A 49 5.43 14.29 -0.01
N ASP A 50 5.80 14.23 1.27
CA ASP A 50 5.32 15.13 2.33
C ASP A 50 5.45 16.63 1.99
N SER A 51 6.55 17.04 1.34
CA SER A 51 6.74 18.44 0.94
C SER A 51 5.71 18.97 -0.06
N VAL A 52 4.98 18.10 -0.77
CA VAL A 52 3.89 18.48 -1.66
C VAL A 52 2.61 18.74 -0.87
N TRP A 53 2.31 17.94 0.15
CA TRP A 53 1.13 18.11 1.01
C TRP A 53 1.12 19.41 1.83
N LYS A 54 2.30 20.00 2.02
CA LYS A 54 2.51 21.32 2.65
C LYS A 54 2.30 22.49 1.67
N ASP A 55 2.22 22.23 0.37
CA ASP A 55 1.98 23.24 -0.65
C ASP A 55 0.48 23.45 -0.84
N ALA A 56 0.00 24.69 -0.69
CA ALA A 56 -1.43 25.02 -0.84
C ALA A 56 -1.96 24.66 -2.25
N LYS A 57 -1.11 24.70 -3.28
CA LYS A 57 -1.49 24.35 -4.65
C LYS A 57 -1.84 22.87 -4.81
N SER A 58 -1.30 22.01 -3.96
CA SER A 58 -1.47 20.55 -4.06
C SER A 58 -2.90 20.06 -3.83
N LYS A 59 -3.77 20.90 -3.24
CA LYS A 59 -5.13 20.51 -2.85
C LYS A 59 -6.22 21.28 -3.61
N VAL A 60 -5.85 22.18 -4.53
CA VAL A 60 -6.80 23.10 -5.18
C VAL A 60 -7.90 22.38 -5.94
N LYS A 61 -7.58 21.25 -6.60
CA LYS A 61 -8.56 20.41 -7.30
C LYS A 61 -9.03 19.20 -6.49
N MET A 62 -8.54 19.04 -5.26
CA MET A 62 -8.90 17.94 -4.39
C MET A 62 -10.15 18.31 -3.59
N ASN A 63 -11.05 17.35 -3.39
CA ASN A 63 -12.14 17.54 -2.43
C ASN A 63 -11.53 17.84 -1.03
N PRO A 64 -11.97 18.90 -0.33
CA PRO A 64 -11.40 19.28 0.97
C PRO A 64 -11.49 18.19 2.04
N GLU A 65 -12.62 17.46 2.11
CA GLU A 65 -12.81 16.36 3.06
C GLU A 65 -11.87 15.20 2.75
N LEU A 66 -11.67 14.89 1.47
CA LEU A 66 -10.68 13.89 1.05
C LEU A 66 -9.25 14.33 1.44
N ALA A 67 -8.92 15.60 1.23
CA ALA A 67 -7.60 16.12 1.57
C ALA A 67 -7.33 16.06 3.08
N GLU A 68 -8.34 16.36 3.90
CA GLU A 68 -8.29 16.23 5.36
C GLU A 68 -8.15 14.78 5.79
N ALA A 69 -9.03 13.88 5.32
CA ALA A 69 -9.01 12.46 5.66
C ALA A 69 -7.67 11.79 5.29
N LEU A 70 -7.13 12.12 4.13
CA LEU A 70 -5.81 11.62 3.70
C LEU A 70 -4.68 12.22 4.56
N SER A 71 -4.72 13.52 4.88
CA SER A 71 -3.70 14.16 5.71
C SER A 71 -3.66 13.53 7.12
N GLN A 72 -4.83 13.26 7.71
CA GLN A 72 -4.94 12.57 9.00
C GLN A 72 -4.50 11.10 8.90
N GLY A 73 -4.97 10.38 7.87
CA GLY A 73 -4.63 8.97 7.65
C GLY A 73 -3.12 8.74 7.44
N LEU A 74 -2.44 9.64 6.72
CA LEU A 74 -0.99 9.57 6.50
C LEU A 74 -0.16 9.77 7.77
N GLN A 75 -0.66 10.49 8.78
CA GLN A 75 0.05 10.69 10.05
C GLN A 75 0.04 9.45 10.95
N VAL A 76 -1.01 8.63 10.86
CA VAL A 76 -1.19 7.44 11.68
C VAL A 76 -1.01 6.13 10.90
N GLY A 77 -0.77 6.25 9.60
CA GLY A 77 -0.77 5.12 8.69
C GLY A 77 0.38 4.15 8.92
N ASN A 78 0.12 2.86 8.71
CA ASN A 78 1.15 1.83 8.72
C ASN A 78 1.67 1.59 7.29
N SER A 79 2.99 1.59 7.10
CA SER A 79 3.64 1.32 5.83
C SER A 79 3.69 -0.18 5.46
N ALA A 80 3.30 -1.07 6.39
CA ALA A 80 3.14 -2.50 6.13
C ALA A 80 1.88 -2.77 5.28
N TRP A 81 1.96 -2.43 3.98
CA TRP A 81 0.89 -2.62 2.99
C TRP A 81 0.50 -4.09 2.79
N ASN A 82 1.49 -4.98 2.81
CA ASN A 82 1.27 -6.42 2.73
C ASN A 82 1.56 -7.07 4.09
N PRO A 83 0.89 -8.18 4.42
CA PRO A 83 1.37 -9.07 5.47
C PRO A 83 2.86 -9.38 5.22
N PRO A 84 3.73 -9.35 6.25
CA PRO A 84 5.16 -9.56 6.12
C PRO A 84 5.48 -11.05 5.92
N VAL A 85 4.97 -11.61 4.83
CA VAL A 85 5.12 -13.02 4.43
C VAL A 85 5.55 -13.08 2.96
N VAL A 86 6.26 -14.15 2.58
CA VAL A 86 6.68 -14.39 1.20
C VAL A 86 5.47 -14.73 0.32
N ALA A 87 4.61 -15.63 0.78
CA ALA A 87 3.41 -16.10 0.08
C ALA A 87 2.19 -15.23 0.38
N VAL A 88 2.26 -13.95 -0.01
CA VAL A 88 1.18 -12.97 0.22
C VAL A 88 -0.16 -13.41 -0.40
N PRO A 89 -0.24 -13.87 -1.67
CA PRO A 89 -1.51 -14.29 -2.26
C PRO A 89 -2.19 -15.40 -1.46
N GLU A 90 -1.45 -16.44 -1.10
CA GLU A 90 -1.96 -17.64 -0.43
C GLU A 90 -2.45 -17.32 0.99
N VAL A 91 -1.72 -16.49 1.72
CA VAL A 91 -2.14 -16.02 3.05
C VAL A 91 -3.40 -15.14 2.95
N ARG A 92 -3.48 -14.29 1.93
CA ARG A 92 -4.69 -13.47 1.68
C ARG A 92 -5.90 -14.32 1.34
N ASP A 93 -5.74 -15.38 0.56
CA ASP A 93 -6.83 -16.30 0.22
C ASP A 93 -7.35 -17.03 1.47
N ALA A 94 -6.44 -17.51 2.34
CA ALA A 94 -6.82 -18.18 3.58
C ALA A 94 -7.63 -17.26 4.52
N ILE A 95 -7.17 -16.02 4.73
CA ILE A 95 -7.88 -15.04 5.56
C ILE A 95 -9.18 -14.58 4.88
N GLY A 96 -9.14 -14.36 3.57
CA GLY A 96 -10.28 -13.93 2.77
C GLY A 96 -11.44 -14.93 2.84
N ALA A 97 -11.14 -16.23 2.78
CA ALA A 97 -12.14 -17.28 2.95
C ALA A 97 -12.87 -17.18 4.30
N ALA A 98 -12.15 -16.92 5.40
CA ALA A 98 -12.78 -16.74 6.71
C ALA A 98 -13.67 -15.49 6.79
N ILE A 99 -13.25 -14.39 6.15
CA ILE A 99 -14.05 -13.16 6.05
C ILE A 99 -15.35 -13.44 5.27
N VAL A 100 -15.27 -14.13 4.13
CA VAL A 100 -16.43 -14.49 3.32
C VAL A 100 -17.41 -15.35 4.11
N THR A 101 -16.93 -16.40 4.80
CA THR A 101 -17.79 -17.24 5.65
C THR A 101 -18.48 -16.43 6.75
N SER A 102 -17.76 -15.46 7.34
CA SER A 102 -18.31 -14.60 8.39
C SER A 102 -19.41 -13.67 7.85
N ILE A 103 -19.20 -13.07 6.68
CA ILE A 103 -20.21 -12.22 6.01
C ILE A 103 -21.47 -13.03 5.66
N GLN A 104 -21.30 -14.29 5.27
CA GLN A 104 -22.38 -15.19 4.89
C GLN A 104 -23.13 -15.80 6.10
N GLY A 105 -22.73 -15.50 7.33
CA GLY A 105 -23.36 -16.02 8.54
C GLY A 105 -23.03 -17.49 8.86
N GLY A 106 -21.93 -18.02 8.33
CA GLY A 106 -21.47 -19.37 8.63
C GLY A 106 -20.78 -19.50 10.00
N ASP A 107 -20.15 -20.65 10.25
CA ASP A 107 -19.38 -20.88 11.48
C ASP A 107 -18.07 -20.07 11.46
N VAL A 108 -18.12 -18.87 12.04
CA VAL A 108 -16.98 -17.95 12.17
C VAL A 108 -15.82 -18.59 12.92
N LYS A 109 -16.09 -19.35 13.98
CA LYS A 109 -15.03 -19.91 14.83
C LYS A 109 -14.25 -20.98 14.07
N ALA A 110 -14.96 -21.89 13.38
CA ALA A 110 -14.33 -22.89 12.54
C ALA A 110 -13.54 -22.24 11.38
N ALA A 111 -14.12 -21.24 10.71
CA ALA A 111 -13.47 -20.57 9.59
C ALA A 111 -12.18 -19.84 9.99
N VAL A 112 -12.21 -19.08 11.09
CA VAL A 112 -11.03 -18.36 11.61
C VAL A 112 -9.95 -19.34 12.09
N ASN A 113 -10.33 -20.44 12.76
CA ASN A 113 -9.38 -21.47 13.18
C ASN A 113 -8.69 -22.12 11.97
N LYS A 114 -9.45 -22.41 10.91
CA LYS A 114 -8.89 -22.94 9.66
C LYS A 114 -7.93 -21.95 9.01
N ALA A 115 -8.31 -20.69 8.85
CA ALA A 115 -7.45 -19.65 8.29
C ALA A 115 -6.15 -19.49 9.08
N ALA A 116 -6.21 -19.55 10.41
CA ALA A 116 -5.03 -19.49 11.26
C ALA A 116 -4.11 -20.71 11.07
N ALA A 117 -4.66 -21.92 10.94
CA ALA A 117 -3.88 -23.13 10.66
C ALA A 117 -3.24 -23.08 9.27
N ASP A 118 -3.98 -22.68 8.25
CA ASP A 118 -3.48 -22.54 6.88
C ASP A 118 -2.37 -21.49 6.78
N THR A 119 -2.56 -20.34 7.43
CA THR A 119 -1.53 -19.28 7.47
C THR A 119 -0.24 -19.80 8.10
N LYS A 120 -0.32 -20.50 9.24
CA LYS A 120 0.86 -21.10 9.88
C LYS A 120 1.57 -22.10 8.98
N ARG A 121 0.81 -22.96 8.29
CA ARG A 121 1.35 -23.95 7.35
C ARG A 121 2.06 -23.28 6.18
N ILE A 122 1.40 -22.31 5.52
CA ILE A 122 1.98 -21.57 4.39
C ILE A 122 3.28 -20.88 4.80
N MET A 123 3.30 -20.21 5.95
CA MET A 123 4.52 -19.57 6.45
C MET A 123 5.63 -20.60 6.72
N ALA A 124 5.31 -21.75 7.30
CA ALA A 124 6.31 -22.80 7.55
C ALA A 124 6.92 -23.38 6.25
N GLU A 125 6.17 -23.37 5.15
CA GLU A 125 6.61 -23.86 3.83
C GLU A 125 7.39 -22.81 3.03
N THR A 126 7.11 -21.51 3.24
CA THR A 126 7.54 -20.44 2.32
C THR A 126 8.53 -19.45 2.92
N GLU A 127 8.53 -19.29 4.25
CA GLU A 127 9.53 -18.45 4.92
C GLU A 127 10.87 -19.17 5.01
N LYS A 128 11.97 -18.42 4.87
CA LYS A 128 13.31 -18.98 5.11
C LYS A 128 13.43 -19.41 6.57
N LYS A 129 13.95 -20.61 6.80
CA LYS A 129 14.44 -21.01 8.13
C LYS A 129 15.66 -20.20 8.53
#